data_AF-A0AAW2SQN5-F1
#
_entry.id   AF-A0AAW2SQN5-F1
#
_cell.length_a   1.000
_cell.length_b   1.000
_cell.length_c   1.000
_cell.angle_alpha   90.00
_cell.angle_beta   90.00
_cell.angle_gamma   90.00
#
_symmetry.space_group_name_H-M   'P 1'
#
loop_
_entity.id
_entity.type
_entity.pdbx_description
1 polymer ?
#
loop_
_entity_poly.entity_id
_entity_poly.type
_entity_poly.pdbx_seq_one_letter_code
_entity_poly.pdbx_strand_id
1 'polypeptide(L)'
;MVKGSSVQSHGVKMLSLVEKLEDLKAGLENDTYIDVILQSLPPSYDPFIVNYNMNRLEKSIHELINMLVQYEATIHKSASAVLVGEASTSKAKGKRIRC
;
A
#
# COMPACT_ATOMS: atom_id res chain seq x y z
N MET A 1 -10.80 2.81 6.49
CA MET A 1 -9.52 3.24 7.11
C MET A 1 -9.37 4.76 6.97
N VAL A 2 -8.73 5.46 7.92
CA VAL A 2 -8.53 6.93 7.84
C VAL A 2 -7.28 7.24 7.00
N LYS A 3 -7.28 8.35 6.25
CA LYS A 3 -6.11 8.76 5.46
C LYS A 3 -4.89 8.99 6.37
N GLY A 4 -3.76 8.36 6.04
CA GLY A 4 -2.49 8.49 6.77
C GLY A 4 -2.29 7.50 7.92
N SER A 5 -3.26 6.64 8.22
CA SER A 5 -3.04 5.53 9.16
C SER A 5 -2.32 4.36 8.49
N SER A 6 -1.51 3.63 9.26
CA SER A 6 -0.77 2.47 8.75
C SER A 6 -1.70 1.32 8.31
N VAL A 7 -1.47 0.85 7.09
CA VAL A 7 -2.14 -0.35 6.55
C VAL A 7 -1.72 -1.60 7.27
N GLN A 8 -0.46 -1.71 7.72
CA GLN A 8 -0.04 -2.81 8.59
C GLN A 8 -0.91 -2.92 9.86
N SER A 9 -1.11 -1.81 10.58
CA SER A 9 -1.95 -1.80 11.79
C SER A 9 -3.40 -2.15 11.47
N HIS A 10 -3.92 -1.65 10.34
CA HIS A 10 -5.27 -1.97 9.88
C HIS A 10 -5.42 -3.46 9.51
N GLY A 11 -4.46 -4.04 8.78
CA GLY A 11 -4.44 -5.44 8.39
C GLY A 11 -4.46 -6.39 9.58
N VAL A 12 -3.64 -6.12 10.61
CA VAL A 12 -3.66 -6.91 11.85
C VAL A 12 -5.03 -6.86 12.54
N LYS A 13 -5.68 -5.69 12.58
CA LYS A 13 -7.04 -5.57 13.15
C LYS A 13 -8.07 -6.37 12.35
N MET A 14 -7.98 -6.32 11.01
CA MET A 14 -8.87 -7.08 10.14
C MET A 14 -8.70 -8.59 10.36
N LEU A 15 -7.46 -9.07 10.45
CA LEU A 15 -7.18 -10.48 10.74
C LEU A 15 -7.80 -10.94 12.06
N SER A 16 -7.59 -10.17 13.14
CA SER A 16 -8.19 -10.50 14.45
C SER A 16 -9.72 -10.44 14.45
N LEU A 17 -10.35 -9.67 13.56
CA LEU A 17 -11.81 -9.66 13.41
C LEU A 17 -12.30 -10.90 12.66
N VAL A 18 -11.57 -11.33 11.63
CA VAL A 18 -11.84 -12.57 10.90
C VAL A 18 -11.78 -13.77 11.83
N GLU A 19 -10.69 -13.92 12.58
CA GLU A 19 -10.52 -15.01 13.56
C GLU A 19 -11.69 -15.08 14.55
N LYS A 20 -12.12 -13.91 15.07
CA LYS A 20 -13.28 -13.84 15.97
C LYS A 20 -14.60 -14.25 15.30
N LEU A 21 -14.80 -13.91 14.03
CA LEU A 21 -16.00 -14.29 13.29
C LEU A 21 -16.00 -15.78 12.96
N GLU A 22 -14.83 -16.37 12.70
CA GLU A 22 -14.65 -17.82 12.56
C GLU A 22 -14.95 -18.56 13.87
N ASP A 23 -14.46 -18.05 15.01
CA ASP A 23 -14.75 -18.60 16.34
C ASP A 23 -16.25 -18.57 16.66
N LEU A 24 -16.94 -17.51 16.24
CA LEU A 24 -18.39 -17.37 16.35
C LEU A 24 -19.16 -18.21 15.32
N LYS A 25 -18.47 -18.96 14.46
CA LYS A 25 -19.04 -19.76 13.37
C LYS A 25 -19.98 -18.96 12.49
N ALA A 26 -19.58 -17.72 12.17
CA ALA A 26 -20.36 -16.82 11.31
C ALA A 26 -20.62 -17.41 9.92
N GLY A 27 -19.83 -18.39 9.48
CA GLY A 27 -20.05 -19.13 8.23
C GLY A 27 -19.83 -18.30 6.97
N LEU A 28 -19.05 -17.22 7.07
CA LEU A 28 -18.72 -16.38 5.94
C LEU A 28 -17.61 -17.01 5.10
N GLU A 29 -17.69 -16.80 3.79
CA GLU A 29 -16.66 -17.25 2.86
C GLU A 29 -15.43 -16.35 2.93
N ASN A 30 -14.26 -16.92 2.64
CA ASN A 30 -12.99 -16.20 2.66
C ASN A 30 -13.00 -14.96 1.74
N ASP A 31 -13.65 -15.08 0.59
CA ASP A 31 -13.82 -14.00 -0.39
C ASP A 31 -14.61 -12.82 0.21
N THR A 32 -15.57 -13.08 1.09
CA THR A 32 -16.33 -12.01 1.76
C THR A 32 -15.42 -11.16 2.65
N TYR A 33 -14.51 -11.79 3.40
CA TYR A 33 -13.57 -11.05 4.24
C TYR A 33 -12.58 -10.25 3.40
N ILE A 34 -12.08 -10.84 2.31
CA ILE A 34 -11.20 -10.17 1.35
C ILE A 34 -11.88 -8.92 0.79
N ASP A 35 -13.13 -9.04 0.33
CA ASP A 35 -13.90 -7.92 -0.21
C ASP A 35 -14.05 -6.78 0.81
N VAL A 36 -14.38 -7.11 2.06
CA VAL A 36 -14.49 -6.13 3.13
C VAL A 36 -13.14 -5.44 3.41
N ILE A 37 -12.03 -6.18 3.38
CA ILE A 37 -10.70 -5.61 3.55
C ILE A 37 -10.39 -4.65 2.40
N LEU A 38 -10.61 -5.06 1.14
CA LEU A 38 -10.34 -4.22 -0.04
C LEU A 38 -11.18 -2.93 -0.03
N GLN A 39 -12.47 -3.03 0.30
CA GLN A 39 -13.38 -1.87 0.41
C GLN A 39 -13.02 -0.91 1.55
N SER A 40 -12.31 -1.40 2.57
CA SER A 40 -11.92 -0.59 3.73
C SER A 40 -10.68 0.29 3.47
N LEU A 41 -9.95 0.06 2.38
CA LEU A 41 -8.74 0.77 2.02
C LEU A 41 -9.05 2.21 1.54
N PRO A 42 -8.12 3.15 1.71
CA PRO A 42 -8.28 4.50 1.19
C PRO A 42 -8.03 4.53 -0.33
N PRO A 43 -8.55 5.54 -1.06
CA PRO A 43 -8.43 5.63 -2.52
C PRO A 43 -7.00 5.59 -3.08
N SER A 44 -5.98 5.89 -2.27
CA SER A 44 -4.58 5.75 -2.69
C SER A 44 -4.16 4.31 -3.00
N TYR A 45 -4.98 3.32 -2.63
CA TYR A 45 -4.76 1.91 -2.91
C TYR A 45 -5.57 1.42 -4.13
N ASP A 46 -6.30 2.29 -4.85
CA ASP A 46 -7.03 1.92 -6.07
C ASP A 46 -6.15 1.17 -7.09
N PRO A 47 -4.87 1.57 -7.34
CA PRO A 47 -4.01 0.82 -8.26
C PRO A 47 -3.71 -0.60 -7.77
N PHE A 48 -3.59 -0.80 -6.45
CA PHE A 48 -3.44 -2.13 -5.86
C PHE A 48 -4.69 -2.98 -6.07
N ILE A 49 -5.87 -2.42 -5.80
CA ILE A 49 -7.17 -3.12 -5.94
C ILE A 49 -7.37 -3.56 -7.40
N VAL A 50 -7.13 -2.67 -8.36
CA VAL A 50 -7.21 -3.00 -9.78
C VAL A 50 -6.25 -4.14 -10.15
N ASN A 51 -4.98 -4.06 -9.70
CA ASN A 51 -3.99 -5.10 -9.95
C ASN A 51 -4.36 -6.44 -9.30
N TYR A 52 -4.87 -6.41 -8.08
CA TYR A 52 -5.35 -7.59 -7.36
C TYR A 52 -6.47 -8.30 -8.11
N ASN A 53 -7.49 -7.54 -8.52
CA ASN A 53 -8.67 -8.06 -9.23
C ASN A 53 -8.31 -8.65 -10.60
N MET A 54 -7.39 -8.01 -11.34
CA MET A 54 -6.98 -8.50 -12.67
C MET A 54 -6.16 -9.79 -12.59
N ASN A 55 -5.29 -9.92 -11.60
CA ASN A 55 -4.33 -11.02 -11.55
C ASN A 55 -4.79 -12.19 -10.65
N ARG A 56 -5.91 -12.07 -9.92
CA ARG A 56 -6.44 -13.09 -8.99
C ARG A 56 -5.34 -13.73 -8.13
N LEU A 57 -4.54 -12.87 -7.49
CA LEU A 57 -3.24 -13.28 -6.97
C LEU A 57 -3.30 -14.17 -5.72
N GLU A 58 -4.42 -14.22 -5.00
CA GLU A 58 -4.41 -14.77 -3.65
C GLU A 58 -5.57 -15.67 -3.27
N LYS A 59 -5.29 -16.48 -2.25
CA LYS A 59 -6.19 -17.51 -1.74
C LYS A 59 -6.47 -17.35 -0.24
N SER A 60 -5.76 -16.47 0.46
CA SER A 60 -5.90 -16.29 1.91
C SER A 60 -5.76 -14.83 2.36
N ILE A 61 -6.41 -14.50 3.48
CA ILE A 61 -6.38 -13.17 4.09
C ILE A 61 -4.97 -12.79 4.58
N HIS A 62 -4.18 -13.77 5.02
CA HIS A 62 -2.80 -13.53 5.47
C HIS A 62 -1.90 -13.06 4.33
N GLU A 63 -2.03 -13.68 3.15
CA GLU A 63 -1.29 -13.24 1.96
C GLU A 63 -1.70 -11.80 1.63
N LEU A 64 -3.00 -11.48 1.65
CA LEU A 64 -3.53 -10.14 1.31
C LEU A 64 -2.91 -9.06 2.15
N ILE A 65 -2.86 -9.29 3.46
CA ILE A 65 -2.26 -8.37 4.41
C ILE A 65 -0.76 -8.19 4.10
N ASN A 66 -0.04 -9.27 3.79
CA ASN A 66 1.38 -9.19 3.44
C ASN A 66 1.62 -8.40 2.14
N MET A 67 0.79 -8.58 1.11
CA MET A 67 0.90 -7.79 -0.12
C MET A 67 0.57 -6.32 0.13
N LEU A 68 -0.44 -6.02 0.93
CA LEU A 68 -0.82 -4.67 1.32
C LEU A 68 0.29 -3.94 2.08
N VAL A 69 0.97 -4.62 3.01
CA VAL A 69 2.12 -4.09 3.75
C VAL A 69 3.31 -3.81 2.82
N GLN A 70 3.60 -4.72 1.89
CA GLN A 70 4.64 -4.50 0.89
C GLN A 70 4.32 -3.31 -0.01
N TYR A 71 3.07 -3.18 -0.45
CA TYR A 71 2.61 -2.07 -1.27
C TYR A 71 2.66 -0.73 -0.51
N GLU A 72 2.29 -0.70 0.77
CA GLU A 72 2.47 0.47 1.63
C GLU A 72 3.94 0.95 1.63
N ALA A 73 4.90 0.02 1.81
CA ALA A 73 6.33 0.35 1.79
C ALA A 73 6.81 0.91 0.43
N THR A 74 6.27 0.43 -0.69
CA THR A 74 6.65 0.96 -2.02
C THR A 74 6.08 2.34 -2.27
N ILE A 75 4.85 2.62 -1.82
CA ILE A 75 4.26 3.97 -1.88
C ILE A 75 5.15 4.96 -1.11
N HIS A 76 5.53 4.65 0.12
CA HIS A 76 6.39 5.52 0.93
C HIS A 76 7.77 5.75 0.30
N LYS A 77 8.35 4.74 -0.33
CA LYS A 77 9.63 4.87 -1.04
C LYS A 77 9.51 5.75 -2.30
N SER A 78 8.42 5.62 -3.04
CA SER A 78 8.16 6.44 -4.24
C SER A 78 7.92 7.91 -3.89
N ALA A 79 7.23 8.20 -2.78
CA ALA A 79 7.04 9.57 -2.29
C ALA A 79 8.37 10.25 -1.93
N SER A 80 9.32 9.52 -1.35
CA SER A 80 10.67 10.04 -1.07
C SER A 80 11.53 10.24 -2.32
N ALA A 81 11.31 9.46 -3.39
CA ALA A 81 12.06 9.60 -4.64
C ALA A 81 11.61 10.83 -5.47
N VAL A 82 10.36 11.27 -5.32
CA VAL A 82 9.80 12.42 -6.05
C VAL A 82 10.35 13.77 -5.54
N LEU A 83 10.99 13.82 -4.35
CA LEU A 83 11.59 15.04 -3.81
C LEU A 83 12.99 15.37 -4.39
N VAL A 84 13.55 14.54 -5.29
CA VAL A 84 14.81 14.84 -5.99
C VAL A 84 14.49 15.34 -7.40
N GLY A 85 13.83 16.50 -7.48
CA GLY A 85 13.31 16.98 -8.75
C GLY A 85 13.15 18.48 -8.85
N GLU A 86 13.80 19.31 -8.03
CA GLU A 86 13.81 20.76 -8.25
C GLU A 86 14.95 21.43 -7.44
N ALA A 87 16.14 21.51 -8.05
CA ALA A 87 17.15 22.49 -7.69
C ALA A 87 17.71 23.12 -8.97
N SER A 88 16.94 24.09 -9.46
CA SER A 88 17.31 25.34 -10.11
C SER A 88 18.69 25.44 -10.78
N THR A 89 18.62 25.71 -12.08
CA THR A 89 19.70 26.34 -12.85
C THR A 89 20.11 27.68 -12.22
N SER A 90 21.40 27.87 -11.91
CA SER A 90 21.98 29.21 -11.78
C SER A 90 23.43 29.24 -12.26
N LYS A 91 23.66 30.12 -13.24
CA LYS A 91 24.94 30.47 -13.90
C LYS A 91 25.96 31.14 -12.95
N ALA A 92 27.21 31.15 -13.45
CA ALA A 92 28.42 31.92 -13.05
C ALA A 92 29.36 31.17 -12.08
N LYS A 93 30.70 31.15 -12.19
CA LYS A 93 31.69 32.08 -12.80
C LYS A 93 33.08 31.36 -12.76
N GLY A 94 34.01 31.58 -13.70
CA GLY A 94 35.44 31.29 -13.44
C GLY A 94 36.34 31.02 -14.65
N LYS A 95 37.24 31.96 -14.96
CA LYS A 95 38.19 32.05 -16.08
C LYS A 95 39.55 31.40 -15.73
N ARG A 96 40.19 30.62 -16.62
CA ARG A 96 41.61 30.82 -17.05
C ARG A 96 42.15 29.80 -18.07
N ILE A 97 42.91 30.38 -19.01
CA ILE A 97 43.72 29.88 -20.12
C ILE A 97 44.79 28.86 -19.68
N ARG A 98 45.21 27.96 -20.57
CA ARG A 98 46.61 27.53 -20.70
C ARG A 98 46.92 27.05 -22.14
N CYS A 99 48.17 27.30 -22.53
CA CYS A 99 48.76 27.42 -23.86
C CYS A 99 48.60 26.21 -24.80
#